data_AF-A0A3M1K2L8-F1
#
_entry.id   AF-A0A3M1K2L8-F1
#
_cell.length_a   1.000
_cell.length_b   1.000
_cell.length_c   1.000
_cell.angle_alpha   90.00
_cell.angle_beta   90.00
_cell.angle_gamma   90.00
#
_symmetry.space_group_name_H-M   'P 1'
#
loop_
_entity.id
_entity.type
_entity.pdbx_description
1 polymer ?
#
loop_
_entity_poly.entity_id
_entity_poly.type
_entity_poly.pdbx_seq_one_letter_code
_entity_poly.pdbx_strand_id
1 'polypeptide(L)'
;IYGGDHLGGDGRLTAIAGDSYIMVVDWDEKGRMRPLRTVHQFGAATSRPQSLHYADQTALFAAERFKILPLDLSSLQREAESEERPGR
;
A
#
# COMPACT_ATOMS: atom_id res chain seq x y z
N ILE A 1 20.65 7.46 -3.87
CA ILE A 1 19.45 6.64 -3.51
C ILE A 1 19.99 5.35 -2.88
N TYR A 2 19.37 4.80 -1.83
CA TYR A 2 19.81 3.53 -1.24
C TYR A 2 19.49 2.36 -2.20
N GLY A 3 20.33 2.23 -3.21
CA GLY A 3 20.30 1.26 -4.28
C GLY A 3 21.55 1.60 -5.09
N GLY A 4 22.63 0.84 -4.87
CA GLY A 4 23.93 1.12 -5.48
C GLY A 4 23.85 1.30 -7.00
N ASP A 5 24.96 1.72 -7.61
CA ASP A 5 25.08 2.10 -9.03
C ASP A 5 24.85 0.95 -10.04
N HIS A 6 24.18 -0.13 -9.66
CA HIS A 6 24.01 -1.32 -10.48
C HIS A 6 22.55 -1.44 -10.92
N LEU A 7 22.32 -1.26 -12.22
CA LEU A 7 21.10 -1.69 -12.88
C LEU A 7 20.94 -3.21 -12.73
N GLY A 8 19.69 -3.67 -12.61
CA GLY A 8 19.37 -5.09 -12.76
C GLY A 8 19.74 -5.60 -14.16
N GLY A 9 19.72 -6.92 -14.35
CA GLY A 9 20.00 -7.54 -15.67
C GLY A 9 19.03 -7.14 -16.78
N ASP A 10 17.92 -6.49 -16.42
CA ASP A 10 16.91 -5.90 -17.30
C ASP A 10 17.11 -4.39 -17.54
N GLY A 11 18.19 -3.80 -17.02
CA GLY A 11 18.50 -2.38 -17.16
C GLY A 11 17.67 -1.45 -16.25
N ARG A 12 16.94 -1.99 -15.26
CA ARG A 12 16.10 -1.19 -14.36
C ARG A 12 16.74 -1.07 -12.98
N LEU A 13 16.51 0.06 -12.30
CA LEU A 13 16.80 0.18 -10.88
C LEU A 13 15.63 -0.42 -10.08
N THR A 14 15.95 -1.29 -9.14
CA THR A 14 14.99 -1.86 -8.20
C THR A 14 15.21 -1.23 -6.84
N ALA A 15 14.14 -0.74 -6.21
CA ALA A 15 14.23 -0.24 -4.85
C ALA A 15 14.64 -1.36 -3.88
N ILE A 16 15.78 -1.21 -3.20
CA ILE A 16 16.28 -2.17 -2.21
C ILE A 16 15.95 -1.71 -0.79
N ALA A 17 16.03 -0.40 -0.53
CA ALA A 17 15.65 0.23 0.72
C ALA A 17 15.05 1.61 0.46
N GLY A 18 14.22 2.10 1.38
CA GLY A 18 13.55 3.40 1.30
C GLY A 18 12.14 3.36 1.87
N ASP A 19 11.41 4.45 1.67
CA ASP A 19 10.03 4.59 2.10
C ASP A 19 9.18 3.46 1.53
N SER A 20 8.60 2.68 2.44
CA SER A 20 7.91 1.44 2.11
C SER A 20 6.44 1.49 2.47
N TYR A 21 6.04 2.33 3.41
CA TYR A 21 4.64 2.54 3.73
C TYR A 21 4.41 3.95 4.24
N ILE A 22 3.52 4.69 3.58
CA ILE A 22 3.15 6.05 3.95
C ILE A 22 1.71 6.04 4.44
N MET A 23 1.48 6.64 5.61
CA MET A 23 0.17 6.82 6.21
C MET A 23 -0.01 8.29 6.58
N VAL A 24 -1.10 8.89 6.11
CA VAL A 24 -1.47 10.27 6.44
C VAL A 24 -2.69 10.25 7.34
N VAL A 25 -2.48 10.67 8.59
CA VAL A 25 -3.53 10.81 9.61
C VAL A 25 -3.73 12.29 9.89
N ASP A 26 -4.93 12.80 9.66
CA ASP A 26 -5.30 14.18 9.93
C ASP A 26 -6.72 14.29 10.51
N TRP A 27 -6.94 15.38 11.25
CA TRP A 27 -8.22 15.71 11.88
C TRP A 27 -8.75 17.03 11.32
N ASP A 28 -10.07 17.17 11.28
CA ASP A 28 -10.70 18.45 11.00
C ASP A 28 -10.71 19.39 12.22
N GLU A 29 -11.17 20.62 12.03
CA GLU A 29 -11.25 21.65 13.08
C GLU A 29 -12.15 21.25 14.27
N LYS A 30 -12.99 20.22 14.11
CA LYS A 30 -13.86 19.68 15.17
C LYS A 30 -13.24 18.46 15.85
N GLY A 31 -11.99 18.13 15.53
CA GLY A 31 -11.29 16.95 16.07
C GLY A 31 -11.77 15.63 15.49
N ARG A 32 -12.52 15.63 14.38
CA ARG A 32 -12.93 14.39 13.71
C ARG A 32 -11.82 13.95 12.76
N MET A 33 -11.42 12.69 12.86
CA MET A 33 -10.42 12.13 11.96
C MET A 33 -10.97 12.09 10.53
N ARG A 34 -10.17 12.56 9.57
CA ARG A 34 -10.48 12.44 8.14
C ARG A 34 -10.21 11.00 7.66
N PRO A 35 -10.73 10.60 6.47
CA PRO A 35 -10.44 9.29 5.92
C PRO A 35 -8.94 9.02 5.86
N LEU A 36 -8.53 7.90 6.46
CA LEU A 36 -7.13 7.51 6.54
C LEU A 36 -6.60 7.24 5.14
N ARG A 37 -5.51 7.92 4.77
CA ARG A 37 -4.89 7.79 3.44
C ARG A 37 -3.60 7.02 3.56
N THR A 38 -3.42 6.01 2.73
CA THR A 38 -2.22 5.16 2.76
C THR A 38 -1.72 4.83 1.36
N VAL A 39 -0.44 4.51 1.25
CA VAL A 39 0.14 3.91 0.05
C VAL A 39 1.35 3.06 0.44
N HIS A 40 1.48 1.91 -0.20
CA HIS A 40 2.71 1.10 -0.23
C HIS A 40 3.30 1.20 -1.63
N GLN A 41 4.63 1.25 -1.78
CA GLN A 41 5.28 1.39 -3.10
C GLN A 41 5.07 0.17 -4.03
N PHE A 42 4.66 -0.94 -3.43
CA PHE A 42 4.25 -2.19 -4.10
C PHE A 42 2.79 -2.53 -3.79
N GLY A 43 2.52 -3.61 -3.07
CA GLY A 43 1.21 -3.98 -2.55
C GLY A 43 1.33 -4.65 -1.19
N ALA A 44 0.24 -5.19 -0.65
CA ALA A 44 0.23 -5.82 0.68
C ALA A 44 0.90 -7.21 0.72
N ALA A 45 1.19 -7.81 -0.43
CA ALA A 45 1.76 -9.15 -0.57
C ALA A 45 3.16 -9.14 -1.22
N THR A 46 4.05 -8.25 -0.76
CA THR A 46 5.38 -8.00 -1.35
C THR A 46 6.30 -9.22 -1.48
N SER A 47 6.07 -10.28 -0.70
CA SER A 47 6.84 -11.53 -0.76
C SER A 47 6.21 -12.60 -1.67
N ARG A 48 5.04 -12.34 -2.29
CA ARG A 48 4.28 -13.31 -3.08
C ARG A 48 4.05 -12.80 -4.52
N PRO A 49 4.99 -13.00 -5.45
CA PRO A 49 4.92 -12.44 -6.82
C PRO A 49 3.69 -12.85 -7.64
N GLN A 50 3.05 -13.96 -7.31
CA GLN A 50 1.84 -14.45 -7.99
C GLN A 50 0.54 -13.87 -7.41
N SER A 51 0.60 -13.14 -6.28
CA SER A 51 -0.57 -12.51 -5.68
C SER A 51 -0.99 -11.29 -6.49
N LEU A 52 -2.30 -11.09 -6.66
CA LEU A 52 -2.85 -9.85 -7.20
C LEU A 52 -2.41 -8.62 -6.38
N HIS A 53 -2.13 -8.80 -5.09
CA HIS A 53 -1.69 -7.74 -4.17
C HIS A 53 -0.17 -7.60 -4.07
N TYR A 54 0.60 -8.15 -5.02
CA TYR A 54 2.06 -8.01 -5.03
C TYR A 54 2.51 -6.56 -5.32
N ALA A 55 1.91 -5.93 -6.34
CA ALA A 55 2.30 -4.60 -6.85
C ALA A 55 1.10 -3.73 -7.26
N ASP A 56 -0.08 -3.99 -6.69
CA ASP A 56 -1.35 -3.33 -7.05
C ASP A 56 -1.41 -1.84 -6.69
N GLN A 57 -0.53 -1.34 -5.82
CA GLN A 57 -0.48 0.08 -5.46
C GLN A 57 0.66 0.84 -6.14
N THR A 58 1.55 0.18 -6.89
CA THR A 58 2.70 0.84 -7.55
C THR A 58 2.28 1.99 -8.46
N ALA A 59 1.17 1.86 -9.18
CA ALA A 59 0.66 2.94 -10.03
C ALA A 59 0.13 4.15 -9.24
N LEU A 60 -0.40 3.94 -8.03
CA LEU A 60 -0.79 5.03 -7.14
C LEU A 60 0.45 5.72 -6.58
N PHE A 61 1.41 4.94 -6.09
CA PHE A 61 2.67 5.46 -5.55
C PHE A 61 3.46 6.29 -6.56
N ALA A 62 3.64 5.78 -7.78
CA ALA A 62 4.35 6.48 -8.85
C ALA A 62 3.65 7.77 -9.31
N ALA A 63 2.34 7.88 -9.04
CA ALA A 63 1.54 9.07 -9.33
C ALA A 63 1.34 9.97 -8.11
N GLU A 64 2.07 9.73 -7.01
CA GLU A 64 1.95 10.47 -5.74
C GLU A 64 0.52 10.50 -5.18
N ARG A 65 -0.23 9.41 -5.40
CA ARG A 65 -1.62 9.25 -4.95
C ARG A 65 -1.73 8.25 -3.83
N PHE A 66 -2.76 8.44 -3.00
CA PHE A 66 -3.09 7.56 -1.88
C PHE A 66 -4.37 6.78 -2.16
N LYS A 67 -4.49 5.60 -1.55
CA LYS A 67 -5.77 4.94 -1.35
C LYS A 67 -6.39 5.35 -0.01
N ILE A 68 -7.69 5.16 0.12
CA ILE A 68 -8.39 5.27 1.40
C ILE A 68 -8.30 3.91 2.10
N LEU A 69 -7.94 3.91 3.37
CA LEU A 69 -8.00 2.71 4.20
C LEU A 69 -9.33 2.71 4.98
N PRO A 70 -10.23 1.75 4.75
CA PRO A 70 -11.44 1.62 5.56
C PRO A 70 -11.08 1.24 7.00
N LEU A 71 -11.68 1.93 7.97
CA LEU A 71 -11.47 1.69 9.40
C LEU A 71 -12.71 1.14 10.11
N ASP A 72 -13.90 1.42 9.58
CA ASP A 72 -15.13 0.80 10.07
C ASP A 72 -15.43 -0.50 9.31
N LEU A 73 -16.09 -1.42 10.00
CA LEU A 73 -16.40 -2.75 9.48
C LEU A 73 -17.27 -2.69 8.22
N SER A 74 -18.22 -1.75 8.14
CA SER A 74 -19.13 -1.68 7.01
C SER A 74 -18.39 -1.29 5.72
N SER A 75 -17.45 -0.35 5.82
CA SER A 75 -16.62 0.08 4.68
C SER A 75 -15.63 -1.00 4.29
N LEU A 76 -15.00 -1.66 5.27
CA LEU A 76 -14.10 -2.77 5.01
C LEU A 76 -14.81 -3.91 4.26
N GLN A 77 -16.03 -4.28 4.67
CA GLN A 77 -16.80 -5.35 4.04
C GLN A 77 -17.21 -5.05 2.59
N ARG A 78 -17.38 -3.77 2.22
CA ARG A 78 -17.68 -3.39 0.83
C ARG A 78 -16.48 -3.57 -0.10
N GLU A 79 -15.28 -3.47 0.44
CA GLU A 79 -14.02 -3.58 -0.32
C GLU A 79 -13.39 -4.98 -0.22
N ALA A 80 -13.87 -5.83 0.68
CA ALA A 80 -13.29 -7.14 0.93
C ALA A 80 -13.45 -8.09 -0.26
N GLU A 81 -12.34 -8.71 -0.68
CA GLU A 81 -12.33 -9.73 -1.74
C GLU A 81 -12.53 -11.15 -1.18
N SER A 82 -12.19 -11.37 0.09
CA SER A 82 -12.33 -12.66 0.78
C SER A 82 -12.50 -12.48 2.28
N GLU A 83 -13.17 -13.43 2.95
CA GLU A 83 -13.27 -13.53 4.40
C GLU A 83 -12.71 -14.89 4.85
N GLU A 84 -11.74 -14.88 5.76
CA GLU A 84 -11.20 -16.10 6.38
C GLU A 84 -11.54 -16.11 7.88
N ARG A 85 -11.89 -17.29 8.40
CA ARG A 85 -12.15 -17.51 9.83
C ARG A 85 -11.22 -18.61 10.34
N PRO A 86 -10.03 -18.25 10.85
CA PRO A 86 -9.09 -19.23 11.35
C PRO A 86 -9.74 -20.12 12.42
N GLY A 87 -9.66 -21.44 12.24
CA GLY A 87 -10.17 -22.43 13.21
C GLY A 87 -11.67 -22.77 13.10
N ARG A 88 -12.36 -22.35 12.04
CA ARG A 88 -13.67 -22.86 11.66
C ARG A 88 -13.67 -23.44 10.25
#